data_AF-A0A0N1L075-F1
#
_entry.id   AF-A0A0N1L075-F1
#
_cell.length_a   1.000
_cell.length_b   1.000
_cell.length_c   1.000
_cell.angle_alpha   90.00
_cell.angle_beta   90.00
_cell.angle_gamma   90.00
#
_symmetry.space_group_name_H-M   'P 1'
#
loop_
_entity.id
_entity.type
_entity.pdbx_description
1 polymer ?
#
loop_
_entity_poly.entity_id
_entity_poly.type
_entity_poly.pdbx_seq_one_letter_code
_entity_poly.pdbx_strand_id
1 'polypeptide(L)'
;MNARAHSVAALAALLAACGGGGALDNPPTLANPPGATGQKLSFAYFQRCVNPVLNQPLPVTLNGSTSINTCASGGCHDNTTGTGGALRLLGQATAVDPATLSADAIRASDMYKNYYSSLGESVVGAPDQSRMLNKPLVRGVLHGGGLIFENTDSREAQLIRYWISRPMPQGQDEFSAAANTMFTPPDPATGACNTE
;
A
#
# COMPACT_ATOMS: atom_id res chain seq x y z
N MET A 1 50.38 -43.40 22.41
CA MET A 1 50.31 -43.52 20.93
C MET A 1 48.85 -43.62 20.53
N ASN A 2 48.41 -42.64 19.73
CA ASN A 2 47.24 -42.56 18.85
C ASN A 2 45.81 -42.67 19.42
N ALA A 3 45.22 -41.47 19.57
CA ALA A 3 43.79 -41.20 19.62
C ALA A 3 43.10 -41.44 18.27
N ARG A 4 41.82 -41.84 18.30
CA ARG A 4 40.81 -41.46 17.28
C ARG A 4 39.43 -41.31 17.93
N ALA A 5 39.04 -40.07 18.14
CA ALA A 5 37.66 -39.67 18.41
C ALA A 5 36.91 -39.55 17.08
N HIS A 6 35.70 -40.10 17.00
CA HIS A 6 34.79 -39.86 15.88
C HIS A 6 33.70 -38.88 16.32
N SER A 7 33.90 -37.63 15.92
CA SER A 7 32.95 -36.55 16.05
C SER A 7 31.83 -36.73 15.03
N VAL A 8 30.60 -36.93 15.49
CA VAL A 8 29.40 -36.77 14.65
C VAL A 8 28.99 -35.30 14.75
N ALA A 9 29.30 -34.52 13.72
CA ALA A 9 28.85 -33.15 13.58
C ALA A 9 27.36 -33.15 13.20
N ALA A 10 26.51 -32.72 14.12
CA ALA A 10 25.12 -32.36 13.81
C ALA A 10 25.13 -31.06 12.99
N LEU A 11 24.75 -31.15 11.72
CA LEU A 11 24.59 -30.00 10.84
C LEU A 11 23.31 -29.26 11.25
N ALA A 12 23.47 -28.13 11.94
CA ALA A 12 22.39 -27.19 12.15
C ALA A 12 21.98 -26.58 10.80
N ALA A 13 20.76 -26.89 10.34
CA ALA A 13 20.15 -26.22 9.21
C ALA A 13 19.86 -24.76 9.61
N LEU A 14 20.69 -23.84 9.12
CA LEU A 14 20.43 -22.41 9.15
C LEU A 14 19.22 -22.11 8.24
N LEU A 15 18.03 -22.05 8.83
CA LEU A 15 16.91 -21.30 8.27
C LEU A 15 17.22 -19.81 8.47
N ALA A 16 17.84 -19.21 7.46
CA ALA A 16 18.04 -17.77 7.40
C ALA A 16 17.26 -17.16 6.23
N ALA A 17 16.47 -16.15 6.57
CA ALA A 17 15.92 -15.06 5.76
C ALA A 17 14.61 -15.29 4.99
N CYS A 18 13.49 -15.26 5.72
CA CYS A 18 12.35 -14.44 5.30
C CYS A 18 12.46 -13.09 6.03
N GLY A 19 12.64 -12.00 5.28
CA GLY A 19 12.50 -10.62 5.79
C GLY A 19 13.69 -9.70 5.55
N GLY A 20 13.57 -8.86 4.51
CA GLY A 20 14.09 -7.48 4.47
C GLY A 20 15.57 -7.26 4.16
N GLY A 21 15.85 -6.74 2.96
CA GLY A 21 17.11 -6.05 2.65
C GLY A 21 18.25 -6.96 2.18
N GLY A 22 18.47 -7.12 0.88
CA GLY A 22 19.51 -7.98 0.31
C GLY A 22 20.39 -7.27 -0.72
N ALA A 23 21.56 -7.85 -1.02
CA ALA A 23 22.49 -7.37 -2.06
C ALA A 23 21.91 -7.33 -3.50
N LEU A 24 20.63 -7.67 -3.66
CA LEU A 24 19.86 -7.63 -4.89
C LEU A 24 18.78 -6.53 -4.88
N ASP A 25 18.74 -5.68 -3.85
CA ASP A 25 17.82 -4.55 -3.82
C ASP A 25 18.17 -3.51 -4.87
N ASN A 26 17.13 -2.81 -5.34
CA ASN A 26 17.32 -1.66 -6.21
C ASN A 26 18.11 -0.58 -5.45
N PRO A 27 19.15 0.01 -6.06
CA PRO A 27 19.81 1.17 -5.47
C PRO A 27 18.78 2.30 -5.31
N PRO A 28 18.95 3.20 -4.33
CA PRO A 28 17.97 4.23 -3.99
C PRO A 28 17.65 5.23 -5.12
N THR A 29 18.37 5.15 -6.24
CA THR A 29 18.19 5.95 -7.45
C THR A 29 17.42 5.24 -8.56
N LEU A 30 17.08 3.95 -8.42
CA LEU A 30 16.36 3.18 -9.43
C LEU A 30 14.85 3.15 -9.12
N ALA A 31 14.05 3.77 -9.99
CA ALA A 31 12.59 3.71 -9.91
C ALA A 31 12.08 2.32 -10.28
N ASN A 32 11.03 1.85 -9.57
CA ASN A 32 10.41 0.57 -9.89
C ASN A 32 9.68 0.64 -11.25
N PRO A 33 9.89 -0.33 -12.16
CA PRO A 33 9.20 -0.36 -13.45
C PRO A 33 7.70 -0.68 -13.28
N PRO A 34 6.86 -0.39 -14.29
CA PRO A 34 5.48 -0.87 -14.34
C PRO A 34 5.43 -2.40 -14.24
N GLY A 35 4.42 -2.94 -13.56
CA GLY A 35 4.36 -4.35 -13.16
C GLY A 35 4.18 -5.33 -14.31
N ALA A 36 4.75 -6.53 -14.17
CA ALA A 36 4.71 -7.60 -15.18
C ALA A 36 3.74 -8.74 -14.83
N THR A 37 3.57 -9.08 -13.53
CA THR A 37 2.50 -9.92 -12.90
C THR A 37 2.94 -10.40 -11.50
N GLY A 38 2.00 -10.66 -10.57
CA GLY A 38 2.28 -11.25 -9.25
C GLY A 38 2.94 -10.34 -8.20
N GLN A 39 3.37 -9.14 -8.60
CA GLN A 39 3.99 -8.14 -7.71
C GLN A 39 2.96 -7.54 -6.73
N LYS A 40 3.47 -7.03 -5.61
CA LYS A 40 2.69 -6.32 -4.58
C LYS A 40 2.84 -4.81 -4.72
N LEU A 41 1.96 -4.05 -4.09
CA LEU A 41 2.13 -2.60 -3.93
C LEU A 41 2.80 -2.30 -2.58
N SER A 42 3.47 -1.16 -2.45
CA SER A 42 4.14 -0.78 -1.20
C SER A 42 3.16 -0.60 -0.05
N PHE A 43 3.37 -1.29 1.07
CA PHE A 43 2.63 -1.04 2.31
C PHE A 43 3.07 0.29 2.96
N ALA A 44 4.37 0.58 2.97
CA ALA A 44 4.90 1.81 3.57
C ALA A 44 4.30 3.07 2.92
N TYR A 45 4.27 3.12 1.59
CA TYR A 45 3.66 4.22 0.85
C TYR A 45 2.13 4.25 1.05
N PHE A 46 1.47 3.09 1.07
CA PHE A 46 0.04 3.05 1.38
C PHE A 46 -0.26 3.69 2.74
N GLN A 47 0.39 3.23 3.80
CA GLN A 47 0.16 3.72 5.16
C GLN A 47 0.42 5.22 5.28
N ARG A 48 1.52 5.69 4.68
CA ARG A 48 1.97 7.08 4.84
C ARG A 48 1.23 8.05 3.92
N CYS A 49 0.83 7.62 2.73
CA CYS A 49 0.41 8.52 1.66
C CYS A 49 -1.01 8.26 1.16
N VAL A 50 -1.43 7.00 1.08
CA VAL A 50 -2.77 6.64 0.57
C VAL A 50 -3.82 6.60 1.69
N ASN A 51 -3.53 5.94 2.81
CA ASN A 51 -4.46 5.83 3.93
C ASN A 51 -4.93 7.19 4.48
N PRO A 52 -4.09 8.24 4.56
CA PRO A 52 -4.57 9.57 4.91
C PRO A 52 -5.63 10.13 3.95
N VAL A 53 -5.48 9.92 2.64
CA VAL A 53 -6.49 10.31 1.64
C VAL A 53 -7.83 9.63 1.94
N LEU A 54 -7.82 8.35 2.34
CA LEU A 54 -9.03 7.60 2.66
C LEU A 54 -9.77 8.10 3.92
N ASN A 55 -9.06 8.85 4.78
CA ASN A 55 -9.61 9.43 6.01
C ASN A 55 -9.84 10.95 5.89
N GLN A 56 -9.45 11.55 4.78
CA GLN A 56 -9.61 12.97 4.54
C GLN A 56 -11.09 13.30 4.28
N PRO A 57 -11.65 14.32 4.96
CA PRO A 57 -12.94 14.88 4.57
C PRO A 57 -12.79 15.55 3.20
N LEU A 58 -13.50 15.04 2.21
CA LEU A 58 -13.43 15.49 0.82
C LEU A 58 -14.80 15.98 0.34
N PRO A 59 -14.83 16.93 -0.61
CA PRO A 59 -16.05 17.24 -1.36
C PRO A 59 -16.53 16.00 -2.13
N VAL A 60 -17.82 15.70 -2.00
CA VAL A 60 -18.48 14.61 -2.69
C VAL A 60 -19.69 15.18 -3.42
N THR A 61 -19.69 15.09 -4.74
CA THR A 61 -20.78 15.56 -5.59
C THR A 61 -21.60 14.39 -6.10
N LEU A 62 -22.84 14.29 -5.62
CA LEU A 62 -23.80 13.27 -5.98
C LEU A 62 -25.10 13.93 -6.41
N ASN A 63 -25.59 13.60 -7.61
CA ASN A 63 -26.83 14.16 -8.18
C ASN A 63 -26.87 15.71 -8.18
N GLY A 64 -25.72 16.35 -8.41
CA GLY A 64 -25.60 17.81 -8.47
C GLY A 64 -25.55 18.52 -7.11
N SER A 65 -25.60 17.78 -5.99
CA SER A 65 -25.40 18.32 -4.65
C SER A 65 -24.02 17.95 -4.13
N THR A 66 -23.31 18.93 -3.58
CA THR A 66 -21.99 18.73 -2.96
C THR A 66 -22.11 18.72 -1.45
N SER A 67 -21.53 17.70 -0.82
CA SER A 67 -21.41 17.55 0.63
C SER A 67 -19.97 17.22 1.01
N ILE A 68 -19.63 17.26 2.30
CA ILE A 68 -18.34 16.78 2.79
C ILE A 68 -18.52 15.39 3.39
N ASN A 69 -17.70 14.44 2.96
CA ASN A 69 -17.69 13.08 3.52
C ASN A 69 -16.28 12.47 3.44
N THR A 70 -16.06 11.38 4.14
CA THR A 70 -14.81 10.60 4.13
C THR A 70 -15.04 9.28 3.39
N CYS A 71 -13.96 8.62 2.95
CA CYS A 71 -14.06 7.25 2.45
C CYS A 71 -14.26 6.29 3.63
N ALA A 72 -13.42 6.39 4.65
CA ALA A 72 -13.47 5.61 5.90
C ALA A 72 -14.02 6.46 7.08
N SER A 73 -13.78 6.06 8.33
CA SER A 73 -14.09 6.86 9.54
C SER A 73 -15.56 7.31 9.64
N GLY A 74 -16.50 6.36 9.57
CA GLY A 74 -17.94 6.64 9.50
C GLY A 74 -18.45 7.04 8.12
N GLY A 75 -17.54 7.14 7.13
CA GLY A 75 -17.84 7.40 5.73
C GLY A 75 -18.40 6.19 4.98
N CYS A 76 -18.53 6.33 3.66
CA CYS A 76 -19.23 5.36 2.80
C CYS A 76 -18.64 3.94 2.85
N HIS A 77 -17.31 3.81 2.98
CA HIS A 77 -16.58 2.54 2.99
C HIS A 77 -16.15 2.11 4.40
N ASP A 78 -16.71 2.72 5.45
CA ASP A 78 -16.46 2.29 6.83
C ASP A 78 -16.86 0.81 7.04
N ASN A 79 -15.98 0.06 7.69
CA ASN A 79 -16.18 -1.38 7.87
C ASN A 79 -17.36 -1.73 8.79
N THR A 80 -17.79 -0.81 9.65
CA THR A 80 -18.88 -1.03 10.61
C THR A 80 -20.19 -0.43 10.10
N THR A 81 -20.17 0.82 9.65
CA THR A 81 -21.39 1.57 9.31
C THR A 81 -21.54 1.86 7.82
N GLY A 82 -20.51 1.61 7.01
CA GLY A 82 -20.49 1.94 5.60
C GLY A 82 -21.33 0.97 4.75
N THR A 83 -21.96 1.52 3.71
CA THR A 83 -22.73 0.78 2.70
C THR A 83 -21.97 0.61 1.38
N GLY A 84 -20.73 1.12 1.31
CA GLY A 84 -19.87 1.17 0.14
C GLY A 84 -19.25 -0.17 -0.20
N GLY A 85 -20.00 -1.04 -0.88
CA GLY A 85 -19.50 -2.17 -1.67
C GLY A 85 -18.37 -3.02 -1.03
N ALA A 86 -17.39 -3.37 -1.88
CA ALA A 86 -16.32 -4.32 -1.55
C ALA A 86 -15.09 -3.70 -0.87
N LEU A 87 -14.86 -2.39 -1.04
CA LEU A 87 -13.83 -1.66 -0.30
C LEU A 87 -14.28 -1.46 1.14
N ARG A 88 -13.54 -2.03 2.10
CA ARG A 88 -13.84 -2.00 3.53
C ARG A 88 -12.67 -1.42 4.29
N LEU A 89 -12.92 -0.31 4.99
CA LEU A 89 -11.90 0.50 5.62
C LEU A 89 -12.19 0.71 7.10
N LEU A 90 -11.15 0.61 7.92
CA LEU A 90 -11.13 0.93 9.33
C LEU A 90 -10.54 2.32 9.51
N GLY A 91 -11.40 3.30 9.79
CA GLY A 91 -11.00 4.70 9.82
C GLY A 91 -9.98 5.08 10.90
N GLN A 92 -9.96 4.34 12.01
CA GLN A 92 -9.06 4.55 13.15
C GLN A 92 -7.86 3.59 13.13
N ALA A 93 -7.54 3.02 11.97
CA ALA A 93 -6.36 2.17 11.82
C ALA A 93 -5.10 2.96 12.18
N THR A 94 -4.40 2.51 13.23
CA THR A 94 -3.16 3.14 13.68
C THR A 94 -2.02 2.74 12.77
N ALA A 95 -1.13 3.69 12.46
CA ALA A 95 0.10 3.40 11.75
C ALA A 95 0.96 2.40 12.54
N VAL A 96 1.52 1.43 11.84
CA VAL A 96 2.43 0.43 12.39
C VAL A 96 3.85 0.67 11.88
N ASP A 97 4.84 0.34 12.70
CA ASP A 97 6.25 0.52 12.36
C ASP A 97 6.88 -0.82 11.95
N PRO A 98 7.26 -0.98 10.66
CA PRO A 98 7.91 -2.19 10.18
C PRO A 98 9.30 -2.44 10.79
N ALA A 99 9.94 -1.44 11.39
CA ALA A 99 11.21 -1.61 12.08
C ALA A 99 11.06 -2.32 13.44
N THR A 100 9.85 -2.31 14.02
CA THR A 100 9.61 -2.87 15.36
C THR A 100 8.65 -4.05 15.37
N LEU A 101 7.83 -4.22 14.33
CA LEU A 101 6.89 -5.35 14.21
C LEU A 101 7.34 -6.38 13.18
N SER A 102 7.04 -7.65 13.45
CA SER A 102 7.18 -8.70 12.44
C SER A 102 6.16 -8.54 11.32
N ALA A 103 6.44 -9.12 10.15
CA ALA A 103 5.52 -9.12 9.01
C ALA A 103 4.15 -9.68 9.38
N ASP A 104 4.08 -10.75 10.18
CA ASP A 104 2.82 -11.35 10.60
C ASP A 104 2.05 -10.45 11.57
N ALA A 105 2.74 -9.75 12.48
CA ALA A 105 2.11 -8.77 13.36
C ALA A 105 1.53 -7.59 12.56
N ILE A 106 2.24 -7.12 11.53
CA ILE A 106 1.73 -6.09 10.62
C ILE A 106 0.50 -6.60 9.88
N ARG A 107 0.54 -7.82 9.34
CA ARG A 107 -0.59 -8.43 8.60
C ARG A 107 -1.86 -8.59 9.45
N ALA A 108 -1.71 -8.74 10.76
CA ALA A 108 -2.83 -8.80 11.70
C ALA A 108 -3.41 -7.41 12.05
N SER A 109 -2.72 -6.31 11.73
CA SER A 109 -3.14 -4.95 12.07
C SER A 109 -4.31 -4.46 11.23
N ASP A 110 -5.06 -3.49 11.76
CA ASP A 110 -6.13 -2.82 11.01
C ASP A 110 -5.60 -2.00 9.82
N MET A 111 -4.39 -1.44 9.94
CA MET A 111 -3.76 -0.74 8.81
C MET A 111 -3.51 -1.69 7.63
N TYR A 112 -3.09 -2.92 7.90
CA TYR A 112 -2.92 -3.91 6.84
C TYR A 112 -4.24 -4.35 6.23
N LYS A 113 -5.33 -4.40 7.00
CA LYS A 113 -6.67 -4.65 6.43
C LYS A 113 -7.07 -3.54 5.45
N ASN A 114 -6.81 -2.27 5.78
CA ASN A 114 -7.04 -1.16 4.86
C ASN A 114 -6.20 -1.28 3.59
N TYR A 115 -4.90 -1.61 3.74
CA TYR A 115 -4.00 -1.86 2.62
C TYR A 115 -4.53 -2.97 1.72
N TYR A 116 -4.88 -4.12 2.31
CA TYR A 116 -5.32 -5.30 1.59
C TYR A 116 -6.65 -5.06 0.86
N SER A 117 -7.60 -4.38 1.51
CA SER A 117 -8.87 -4.03 0.86
C SER A 117 -8.66 -3.04 -0.30
N SER A 118 -7.77 -2.06 -0.15
CA SER A 118 -7.45 -1.10 -1.20
C SER A 118 -6.70 -1.75 -2.37
N LEU A 119 -5.81 -2.72 -2.07
CA LEU A 119 -5.15 -3.55 -3.06
C LEU A 119 -6.16 -4.35 -3.87
N GLY A 120 -7.23 -4.87 -3.24
CA GLY A 120 -8.31 -5.58 -3.92
C GLY A 120 -9.10 -4.76 -4.95
N GLU A 121 -9.12 -3.42 -4.82
CA GLU A 121 -9.71 -2.51 -5.80
C GLU A 121 -8.69 -1.98 -6.83
N SER A 122 -7.45 -2.46 -6.77
CA SER A 122 -6.33 -2.00 -7.59
C SER A 122 -5.84 -3.09 -8.54
N VAL A 123 -5.56 -2.70 -9.79
CA VAL A 123 -4.82 -3.51 -10.75
C VAL A 123 -3.36 -3.05 -10.67
N VAL A 124 -2.51 -3.88 -10.07
CA VAL A 124 -1.09 -3.58 -9.82
C VAL A 124 -0.38 -3.15 -11.11
N GLY A 125 0.25 -1.98 -11.09
CA GLY A 125 0.93 -1.40 -12.26
C GLY A 125 0.01 -0.73 -13.29
N ALA A 126 -1.31 -0.81 -13.14
CA ALA A 126 -2.28 -0.29 -14.10
C ALA A 126 -3.32 0.62 -13.41
N PRO A 127 -2.95 1.86 -13.04
CA PRO A 127 -3.84 2.79 -12.35
C PRO A 127 -5.11 3.10 -13.14
N ASP A 128 -5.01 3.25 -14.46
CA ASP A 128 -6.17 3.56 -15.32
C ASP A 128 -7.12 2.36 -15.51
N GLN A 129 -6.77 1.17 -15.03
CA GLN A 129 -7.66 0.00 -14.95
C GLN A 129 -8.16 -0.25 -13.51
N SER A 130 -7.70 0.53 -12.54
CA SER A 130 -7.97 0.32 -11.12
C SER A 130 -9.24 1.02 -10.68
N ARG A 131 -10.14 0.28 -10.03
CA ARG A 131 -11.37 0.84 -9.45
C ARG A 131 -11.06 1.85 -8.34
N MET A 132 -9.98 1.62 -7.60
CA MET A 132 -9.47 2.49 -6.56
C MET A 132 -9.26 3.94 -7.03
N LEU A 133 -8.93 4.14 -8.31
CA LEU A 133 -8.74 5.47 -8.91
C LEU A 133 -9.95 5.90 -9.75
N ASN A 134 -10.47 4.99 -10.58
CA ASN A 134 -11.50 5.34 -11.57
C ASN A 134 -12.88 5.60 -10.97
N LYS A 135 -13.27 4.90 -9.89
CA LYS A 135 -14.58 5.13 -9.29
C LYS A 135 -14.66 6.54 -8.67
N PRO A 136 -13.73 7.01 -7.81
CA PRO A 136 -13.81 8.36 -7.25
C PRO A 136 -13.78 9.50 -8.31
N LEU A 137 -13.21 9.23 -9.50
CA LEU A 137 -13.20 10.13 -10.65
C LEU A 137 -14.43 9.97 -11.59
N VAL A 138 -15.28 8.95 -11.35
CA VAL A 138 -16.41 8.57 -12.22
C VAL A 138 -15.98 8.34 -13.68
N ARG A 139 -14.80 7.71 -13.88
CA ARG A 139 -14.22 7.44 -15.21
C ARG A 139 -14.50 6.02 -15.65
N GLY A 140 -15.42 5.84 -16.59
CA GLY A 140 -15.75 4.54 -17.18
C GLY A 140 -16.38 3.52 -16.22
N VAL A 141 -16.56 3.88 -14.94
CA VAL A 141 -17.17 3.08 -13.89
C VAL A 141 -17.98 4.00 -12.98
N LEU A 142 -19.22 3.64 -12.70
CA LEU A 142 -20.06 4.38 -11.75
C LEU A 142 -19.54 4.21 -10.31
N HIS A 143 -19.63 5.30 -9.54
CA HIS A 143 -19.36 5.31 -8.11
C HIS A 143 -20.64 5.72 -7.38
N GLY A 144 -21.18 4.85 -6.52
CA GLY A 144 -22.44 5.11 -5.83
C GLY A 144 -22.42 6.36 -4.94
N GLY A 145 -21.26 6.72 -4.41
CA GLY A 145 -21.03 7.99 -3.71
C GLY A 145 -20.84 9.21 -4.61
N GLY A 146 -20.84 9.09 -5.94
CA GLY A 146 -20.64 10.22 -6.86
C GLY A 146 -19.18 10.57 -7.14
N LEU A 147 -18.96 11.80 -7.63
CA LEU A 147 -17.64 12.36 -7.93
C LEU A 147 -16.97 12.84 -6.64
N ILE A 148 -15.74 12.39 -6.39
CA ILE A 148 -14.96 12.72 -5.19
C ILE A 148 -13.66 13.44 -5.58
N PHE A 149 -12.91 12.88 -6.52
CA PHE A 149 -11.72 13.55 -7.06
C PHE A 149 -12.15 14.44 -8.21
N GLU A 150 -11.81 15.73 -8.14
CA GLU A 150 -12.21 16.71 -9.15
C GLU A 150 -11.69 16.34 -10.54
N ASN A 151 -10.44 15.89 -10.61
CA ASN A 151 -9.77 15.44 -11.83
C ASN A 151 -8.53 14.61 -11.48
N THR A 152 -7.83 14.12 -12.50
CA THR A 152 -6.63 13.28 -12.36
C THR A 152 -5.44 13.99 -11.73
N ASP A 153 -5.45 15.32 -11.70
CA ASP A 153 -4.36 16.15 -11.20
C ASP A 153 -4.57 16.55 -9.73
N SER A 154 -5.73 16.23 -9.15
CA SER A 154 -5.95 16.33 -7.71
C SER A 154 -4.89 15.54 -6.95
N ARG A 155 -4.40 16.11 -5.85
CA ARG A 155 -3.29 15.54 -5.08
C ARG A 155 -3.63 14.12 -4.61
N GLU A 156 -4.87 13.90 -4.19
CA GLU A 156 -5.43 12.63 -3.75
C GLU A 156 -5.36 11.57 -4.86
N ALA A 157 -5.79 11.94 -6.07
CA ALA A 157 -5.73 11.06 -7.25
C ALA A 157 -4.27 10.75 -7.63
N GLN A 158 -3.38 11.74 -7.59
CA GLN A 158 -1.96 11.54 -7.90
C GLN A 158 -1.27 10.59 -6.93
N LEU A 159 -1.52 10.70 -5.62
CA LEU A 159 -0.96 9.80 -4.61
C LEU A 159 -1.38 8.33 -4.85
N ILE A 160 -2.68 8.10 -5.10
CA ILE A 160 -3.21 6.76 -5.38
C ILE A 160 -2.67 6.24 -6.72
N ARG A 161 -2.63 7.08 -7.76
CA ARG A 161 -2.07 6.74 -9.08
C ARG A 161 -0.61 6.34 -8.95
N TYR A 162 0.19 7.11 -8.22
CA TYR A 162 1.61 6.87 -8.01
C TYR A 162 1.84 5.53 -7.30
N TRP A 163 1.11 5.29 -6.21
CA TRP A 163 1.16 4.03 -5.48
C TRP A 163 0.90 2.82 -6.40
N ILE A 164 -0.18 2.85 -7.18
CA ILE A 164 -0.55 1.74 -8.07
C ILE A 164 0.46 1.55 -9.21
N SER A 165 1.05 2.63 -9.70
CA SER A 165 1.98 2.61 -10.85
C SER A 165 3.38 2.10 -10.51
N ARG A 166 3.71 1.96 -9.21
CA ARG A 166 5.04 1.62 -8.71
C ARG A 166 4.97 0.32 -7.90
N PRO A 167 4.72 -0.84 -8.54
CA PRO A 167 4.78 -2.11 -7.85
C PRO A 167 6.15 -2.35 -7.23
N MET A 168 6.18 -3.15 -6.17
CA MET A 168 7.43 -3.64 -5.61
C MET A 168 8.18 -4.49 -6.65
N PRO A 169 9.52 -4.45 -6.66
CA PRO A 169 10.33 -5.25 -7.58
C PRO A 169 9.92 -6.73 -7.55
N GLN A 170 10.14 -7.42 -8.67
CA GLN A 170 9.82 -8.84 -8.77
C GLN A 170 10.56 -9.63 -7.68
N GLY A 171 9.85 -10.54 -7.02
CA GLY A 171 10.39 -11.35 -5.92
C GLY A 171 10.40 -10.64 -4.56
N GLN A 172 10.00 -9.37 -4.50
CA GLN A 172 9.88 -8.61 -3.26
C GLN A 172 8.42 -8.47 -2.83
N ASP A 173 8.19 -8.46 -1.51
CA ASP A 173 6.86 -8.33 -0.93
C ASP A 173 6.50 -6.86 -0.63
N GLU A 174 5.30 -6.64 -0.10
CA GLU A 174 4.76 -5.33 0.23
C GLU A 174 5.56 -4.54 1.30
N PHE A 175 6.47 -5.20 2.03
CA PHE A 175 7.26 -4.60 3.10
C PHE A 175 8.70 -4.28 2.68
N SER A 176 9.03 -4.44 1.39
CA SER A 176 10.37 -4.17 0.89
C SER A 176 10.83 -2.72 1.10
N ALA A 177 12.11 -2.57 1.46
CA ALA A 177 12.81 -1.28 1.53
C ALA A 177 12.93 -0.58 0.17
N ALA A 178 12.71 -1.27 -0.96
CA ALA A 178 12.62 -0.63 -2.28
C ALA A 178 11.54 0.47 -2.34
N ALA A 179 10.53 0.38 -1.46
CA ALA A 179 9.53 1.42 -1.27
C ALA A 179 10.10 2.77 -0.83
N ASN A 180 11.28 2.82 -0.22
CA ASN A 180 11.89 4.07 0.25
C ASN A 180 12.08 5.06 -0.91
N THR A 181 12.34 4.59 -2.12
CA THR A 181 12.47 5.42 -3.34
C THR A 181 11.17 6.14 -3.74
N MET A 182 10.04 5.77 -3.15
CA MET A 182 8.75 6.41 -3.35
C MET A 182 8.57 7.69 -2.51
N PHE A 183 9.62 8.09 -1.78
CA PHE A 183 9.67 9.29 -0.96
C PHE A 183 10.86 10.18 -1.33
N THR A 184 10.76 11.47 -1.02
CA THR A 184 11.88 12.43 -1.17
C THR A 184 12.10 13.22 0.12
N PRO A 185 13.27 13.09 0.80
CA PRO A 185 14.32 12.07 0.58
C PRO A 185 13.80 10.62 0.73
N PRO A 186 14.55 9.59 0.29
CA PRO A 186 14.05 8.22 0.23
C PRO A 186 13.96 7.56 1.61
N ASP A 187 12.98 7.99 2.40
CA ASP A 187 12.69 7.53 3.75
C ASP A 187 11.17 7.68 4.01
N PRO A 188 10.44 6.59 4.34
CA PRO A 188 9.01 6.66 4.65
C PRO A 188 8.67 7.44 5.93
N ALA A 189 9.62 7.60 6.86
CA ALA A 189 9.39 8.32 8.11
C ALA A 189 9.49 9.84 7.93
N THR A 190 10.46 10.29 7.13
CA THR A 190 10.82 11.71 7.01
C THR A 190 10.57 12.31 5.63
N GLY A 191 10.54 11.49 4.58
CA GLY A 191 10.36 11.93 3.20
C GLY A 191 8.94 12.33 2.86
N ALA A 192 8.82 13.27 1.91
CA ALA A 192 7.55 13.63 1.30
C ALA A 192 7.10 12.53 0.32
N CYS A 193 5.80 12.28 0.25
CA CYS A 193 5.22 11.35 -0.71
C CYS A 193 5.41 11.85 -2.15
N ASN A 194 6.10 11.08 -3.00
CA ASN A 194 6.24 11.40 -4.41
C ASN A 194 4.91 11.24 -5.14
N THR A 195 4.73 11.91 -6.27
CA THR A 195 3.52 11.76 -7.12
C THR A 195 3.80 11.53 -8.61
N GLU A 196 5.08 11.52 -9.00
CA GLU A 196 5.56 11.38 -10.37
C GLU A 196 6.77 10.45 -10.43
#